data_AF-A0A016VEX7-F1
#
_entry.id   AF-A0A016VEX7-F1
#
_cell.length_a   1.000
_cell.length_b   1.000
_cell.length_c   1.000
_cell.angle_alpha   90.00
_cell.angle_beta   90.00
_cell.angle_gamma   90.00
#
_symmetry.space_group_name_H-M   'P 1'
#
loop_
_entity.id
_entity.type
_entity.pdbx_description
1 polymer ?
#
loop_
_entity_poly.entity_id
_entity_poly.type
_entity_poly.pdbx_seq_one_letter_code
_entity_poly.pdbx_strand_id
1 'polypeptide(L)'
;MFNLARVSPDTVTELMDMLMFCGLVLNSGPIWNFPQNTMNHGGAVFLLVYLVVAVLFLFPMLHLELFVGQRHQAHICKVFRSYGRAYEGFGVAVFILTFMRSQHHIQESYPIFTHLGNVFVNVTSLISCRAEMFQG
;
A
#
# COMPACT_ATOMS: atom_id res chain seq x y z
N MET A 1 -22.63 -2.56 -23.68
CA MET A 1 -21.35 -2.64 -24.44
C MET A 1 -20.79 -1.21 -24.51
N PHE A 2 -19.88 -0.86 -23.58
CA PHE A 2 -19.32 0.50 -23.45
C PHE A 2 -18.46 0.80 -24.69
N ASN A 3 -18.80 1.86 -25.45
CA ASN A 3 -18.14 2.20 -26.71
C ASN A 3 -16.77 2.86 -26.44
N LEU A 4 -15.69 2.08 -26.53
CA LEU A 4 -14.30 2.53 -26.34
C LEU A 4 -13.72 3.31 -27.53
N ALA A 5 -14.48 3.54 -28.61
CA ALA A 5 -13.97 4.08 -29.86
C ALA A 5 -13.73 5.61 -29.87
N ARG A 6 -13.94 6.33 -28.76
CA ARG A 6 -13.82 7.80 -28.71
C ARG A 6 -13.01 8.35 -27.54
N VAL A 7 -12.28 7.51 -26.82
CA VAL A 7 -11.40 7.96 -25.73
C VAL A 7 -10.06 8.39 -26.35
N SER A 8 -9.69 9.66 -26.16
CA SER A 8 -8.38 10.16 -26.58
C SER A 8 -7.27 9.53 -25.73
N PRO A 9 -6.07 9.29 -26.30
CA PRO A 9 -4.97 8.66 -25.57
C PRO A 9 -4.60 9.44 -24.29
N ASP A 10 -4.70 10.76 -24.33
CA ASP A 10 -4.53 11.70 -23.22
C ASP A 10 -5.47 11.42 -22.04
N THR A 11 -6.76 11.12 -22.29
CA THR A 11 -7.71 10.77 -21.22
C THR A 11 -7.36 9.43 -20.57
N VAL A 12 -6.84 8.46 -21.34
CA VAL A 12 -6.43 7.16 -20.79
C VAL A 12 -5.28 7.35 -19.81
N THR A 13 -4.27 8.16 -20.18
CA THR A 13 -3.11 8.42 -19.32
C THR A 13 -3.52 9.10 -18.02
N GLU A 14 -4.38 10.11 -18.07
CA GLU A 14 -4.88 10.79 -16.86
C GLU A 14 -5.63 9.83 -15.93
N LEU A 15 -6.46 8.93 -16.48
CA LEU A 15 -7.15 7.93 -15.68
C LEU A 15 -6.17 6.94 -15.04
N MET A 16 -5.19 6.44 -15.80
CA MET A 16 -4.18 5.52 -15.27
C MET A 16 -3.38 6.16 -14.13
N ASP A 17 -3.02 7.43 -14.25
CA ASP A 17 -2.32 8.18 -13.20
C ASP A 17 -3.18 8.27 -11.94
N MET A 18 -4.46 8.62 -12.07
CA MET A 18 -5.40 8.70 -10.94
C MET A 18 -5.60 7.35 -10.25
N LEU A 19 -5.72 6.26 -11.01
CA LEU A 19 -5.82 4.90 -10.49
C LEU A 19 -4.55 4.47 -9.75
N MET A 20 -3.38 4.81 -10.28
CA MET A 20 -2.10 4.54 -9.62
C MET A 20 -1.97 5.32 -8.30
N PHE A 21 -2.35 6.60 -8.28
CA PHE A 21 -2.36 7.40 -7.04
C PHE A 21 -3.34 6.87 -6.01
N CYS A 22 -4.56 6.50 -6.42
CA CYS A 22 -5.51 5.83 -5.54
C CYS A 22 -4.94 4.55 -4.95
N GLY A 23 -4.27 3.70 -5.75
CA GLY A 23 -3.62 2.49 -5.26
C GLY A 23 -2.48 2.74 -4.26
N LEU A 24 -1.70 3.81 -4.47
CA LEU A 24 -0.63 4.21 -3.55
C LEU A 24 -1.18 4.70 -2.20
N VAL A 25 -2.26 5.50 -2.22
CA VAL A 25 -2.87 6.10 -1.02
C VAL A 25 -3.74 5.11 -0.25
N LEU A 26 -4.48 4.26 -0.96
CA LEU A 26 -5.36 3.23 -0.40
C LEU A 26 -4.55 1.96 -0.07
N ASN A 27 -3.50 2.10 0.73
CA ASN A 27 -2.79 0.93 1.22
C ASN A 27 -3.66 0.18 2.25
N SER A 28 -3.67 -1.15 2.24
CA SER A 28 -4.58 -1.98 3.05
C SER A 28 -4.32 -1.91 4.56
N GLY A 29 -3.12 -1.51 4.96
CA GLY A 29 -2.68 -1.48 6.36
C GLY A 29 -3.55 -0.60 7.27
N PRO A 30 -3.71 0.70 6.98
CA PRO A 30 -4.51 1.58 7.82
C PRO A 30 -5.99 1.20 7.88
N ILE A 31 -6.61 0.80 6.77
CA ILE A 31 -8.07 0.62 6.69
C ILE A 31 -8.54 -0.52 7.62
N TRP A 32 -7.80 -1.62 7.71
CA TRP A 32 -8.21 -2.78 8.54
C TRP A 32 -7.81 -2.65 10.01
N ASN A 33 -6.73 -1.93 10.32
CA ASN A 33 -6.33 -1.69 11.70
C ASN A 33 -7.06 -0.50 12.34
N PHE A 34 -7.65 0.36 11.52
CA PHE A 34 -8.33 1.58 11.97
C PHE A 34 -9.51 1.33 12.92
N PRO A 35 -10.43 0.37 12.68
CA PRO A 35 -11.54 0.11 13.59
C PRO A 35 -11.04 -0.31 14.98
N GLN A 36 -10.08 -1.23 15.03
CA GLN A 36 -9.51 -1.74 16.27
C GLN A 36 -8.78 -0.63 17.05
N ASN A 37 -7.98 0.18 16.36
CA ASN A 37 -7.25 1.28 16.99
C ASN A 37 -8.20 2.37 17.52
N THR A 38 -9.27 2.68 16.78
CA THR A 38 -10.26 3.68 17.20
C THR A 38 -11.03 3.23 18.43
N MET A 39 -11.38 1.94 18.52
CA MET A 39 -12.04 1.37 19.70
C MET A 39 -11.17 1.45 20.96
N ASN A 40 -9.87 1.19 20.84
CA ASN A 40 -8.96 1.16 21.99
C ASN A 40 -8.50 2.55 22.47
N HIS A 41 -8.48 3.56 21.59
CA HIS A 41 -7.89 4.88 21.87
C HIS A 41 -8.92 6.01 22.05
N GLY A 42 -10.14 5.71 22.49
CA GLY A 42 -11.13 6.74 22.83
C GLY A 42 -11.99 7.23 21.66
N GLY A 43 -12.16 6.41 20.62
CA GLY A 43 -13.18 6.60 19.60
C GLY A 43 -13.01 7.87 18.77
N ALA A 44 -14.00 8.76 18.84
CA ALA A 44 -14.09 9.94 17.98
C ALA A 44 -12.93 10.94 18.15
N VAL A 45 -12.33 11.04 19.35
CA VAL A 45 -11.21 11.95 19.60
C VAL A 45 -9.96 11.49 18.84
N PHE A 46 -9.68 10.18 18.84
CA PHE A 46 -8.60 9.59 18.06
C PHE A 46 -8.78 9.84 16.57
N LEU A 47 -10.01 9.73 16.07
CA LEU A 47 -10.34 9.96 14.66
C LEU A 47 -10.07 11.42 14.23
N LEU A 48 -10.41 12.39 15.07
CA LEU A 48 -10.16 13.80 14.78
C LEU A 48 -8.66 14.10 14.73
N VAL A 49 -7.89 13.62 15.72
CA VAL A 49 -6.42 13.77 15.73
C VAL A 49 -5.79 13.07 14.53
N TYR A 50 -6.24 11.87 14.19
CA TYR A 50 -5.77 11.11 13.02
C TYR A 50 -5.98 11.89 11.72
N LEU A 51 -7.15 12.51 11.53
CA LEU A 51 -7.44 13.32 10.34
C LEU A 51 -6.52 14.55 10.25
N VAL A 52 -6.34 15.27 11.36
CA VAL A 52 -5.47 16.46 11.40
C VAL A 52 -4.02 16.09 11.06
N VAL A 53 -3.49 15.03 11.68
CA VAL A 53 -2.13 14.55 11.40
C VAL A 53 -2.01 14.04 9.96
N ALA A 54 -3.02 13.33 9.44
CA ALA A 54 -3.02 12.88 8.05
C ALA A 54 -2.95 14.07 7.08
N VAL A 55 -3.76 15.11 7.25
CA VAL A 55 -3.71 16.28 6.37
C VAL A 55 -2.37 17.02 6.50
N LEU A 56 -1.82 17.14 7.70
CA LEU A 56 -0.58 17.88 7.94
C LEU A 56 0.69 17.13 7.53
N PHE A 57 0.72 15.80 7.57
CA PHE A 57 1.93 15.01 7.27
C PHE A 57 1.78 14.17 6.00
N LEU A 58 0.66 13.48 5.80
CA LEU A 58 0.47 12.59 4.65
C LEU A 58 0.41 13.38 3.34
N PHE A 59 -0.31 14.51 3.32
CA PHE A 59 -0.43 15.35 2.13
C PHE A 59 0.93 15.92 1.66
N PRO A 60 1.74 16.60 2.50
CA PRO A 60 3.03 17.11 2.06
C PRO A 60 4.04 15.99 1.79
N MET A 61 4.01 14.87 2.52
CA MET A 61 4.90 13.74 2.27
C MET A 61 4.62 13.12 0.89
N LEU A 62 3.34 12.89 0.57
CA LEU A 62 2.93 12.38 -0.74
C LEU A 62 3.36 13.35 -1.84
N HIS A 63 3.11 14.64 -1.67
CA HIS A 63 3.51 15.66 -2.64
C HIS A 63 5.03 15.68 -2.85
N LEU A 64 5.81 15.52 -1.77
CA LEU A 64 7.27 15.47 -1.83
C LEU A 64 7.76 14.23 -2.58
N GLU A 65 7.17 13.05 -2.35
CA GLU A 65 7.53 11.83 -3.06
C GLU A 65 7.25 11.94 -4.56
N LEU A 66 6.09 12.47 -4.96
CA LEU A 66 5.76 12.75 -6.36
C LEU A 66 6.74 13.75 -6.97
N PHE A 67 7.01 14.85 -6.28
CA PHE A 67 7.91 15.90 -6.76
C PHE A 67 9.33 15.35 -6.97
N VAL A 68 9.85 14.59 -6.02
CA VAL A 68 11.17 13.96 -6.12
C VAL A 68 11.21 12.96 -7.28
N GLY A 69 10.15 12.15 -7.43
CA GLY A 69 10.01 11.21 -8.54
C GLY A 69 10.02 11.91 -9.90
N GLN A 70 9.25 12.99 -10.04
CA GLN A 70 9.19 13.79 -11.26
C GLN A 70 10.54 14.46 -11.59
N ARG A 71 11.25 14.96 -10.58
CA ARG A 71 12.52 15.70 -10.76
C ARG A 71 13.70 14.82 -11.12
N HIS A 72 13.79 13.61 -10.56
CA HIS A 72 14.96 12.76 -10.75
C HIS A 72 14.78 11.67 -11.81
N GLN A 73 13.53 11.26 -12.12
CA GLN A 73 13.21 10.23 -13.11
C GLN A 73 14.10 8.98 -12.97
N ALA A 74 14.40 8.60 -11.73
CA ALA A 74 15.42 7.63 -11.39
C ALA A 74 15.07 6.85 -10.12
N HIS A 75 15.58 5.63 -10.01
CA HIS A 75 15.43 4.82 -8.81
C HIS A 75 16.11 5.45 -7.58
N ILE A 76 15.61 5.12 -6.40
CA ILE A 76 16.01 5.72 -5.12
C ILE A 76 17.53 5.72 -4.89
N CYS A 77 18.24 4.65 -5.26
CA CYS A 77 19.71 4.59 -5.17
C CYS A 77 20.41 5.65 -6.03
N LYS A 78 19.91 5.89 -7.23
CA LYS A 78 20.46 6.90 -8.17
C LYS A 78 20.09 8.32 -7.73
N VAL A 79 18.89 8.52 -7.14
CA VAL A 79 18.49 9.79 -6.52
C VAL A 79 19.48 10.16 -5.41
N PHE A 80 19.71 9.28 -4.43
CA PHE A 80 20.64 9.56 -3.33
C PHE A 80 22.09 9.75 -3.77
N ARG A 81 22.53 9.03 -4.82
CA ARG A 81 23.86 9.25 -5.42
C ARG A 81 23.99 10.64 -6.05
N SER A 82 22.92 11.23 -6.58
CA SER A 82 22.95 12.58 -7.18
C SER A 82 23.19 13.70 -6.14
N TYR A 83 22.80 13.48 -4.88
CA TYR A 83 23.07 14.41 -3.78
C TYR A 83 24.52 14.33 -3.24
N GLY A 84 25.27 13.28 -3.60
CA GLY A 84 26.69 13.13 -3.28
C GLY A 84 27.09 11.69 -2.97
N ARG A 85 28.37 11.34 -3.20
CA ARG A 85 28.90 9.98 -2.95
C ARG A 85 28.75 9.52 -1.48
N ALA A 86 28.72 10.46 -0.53
CA ALA A 86 28.52 10.14 0.89
C ALA A 86 27.12 9.55 1.18
N TYR A 87 26.11 9.89 0.38
CA TYR A 87 24.73 9.44 0.59
C TYR A 87 24.37 8.18 -0.23
N GLU A 88 25.30 7.64 -1.03
CA GLU A 88 25.07 6.44 -1.84
C GLU A 88 24.69 5.22 -0.99
N GLY A 89 25.33 5.06 0.17
CA GLY A 89 25.01 3.98 1.12
C GLY A 89 23.60 4.08 1.72
N PHE A 90 23.08 5.30 1.88
CA PHE A 90 21.73 5.52 2.41
C PHE A 90 20.66 5.02 1.43
N GLY A 91 20.84 5.28 0.13
CA GLY A 91 19.92 4.78 -0.90
C GLY A 91 19.85 3.25 -0.95
N VAL A 92 21.00 2.58 -0.81
CA VAL A 92 21.06 1.11 -0.76
C VAL A 92 20.42 0.57 0.52
N ALA A 93 20.65 1.21 1.67
CA ALA A 93 20.02 0.82 2.93
C ALA A 93 18.49 0.92 2.86
N VAL A 94 17.96 2.02 2.33
CA VAL A 94 16.51 2.20 2.14
C VAL A 94 15.95 1.12 1.20
N PHE A 95 16.66 0.79 0.12
CA PHE A 95 16.24 -0.27 -0.80
C PHE A 95 16.15 -1.65 -0.11
N ILE A 96 17.15 -1.99 0.71
CA ILE A 96 17.17 -3.25 1.47
C ILE A 96 16.02 -3.30 2.49
N LEU A 97 15.79 -2.20 3.22
CA LEU A 97 14.70 -2.12 4.20
C LEU A 97 13.32 -2.29 3.54
N THR A 98 13.10 -1.64 2.40
CA THR A 98 11.86 -1.80 1.62
C THR A 98 11.69 -3.24 1.13
N PHE A 99 12.77 -3.89 0.71
CA PHE A 99 12.72 -5.29 0.31
C PHE A 99 12.34 -6.22 1.47
N MET A 100 12.95 -6.04 2.64
CA MET A 100 12.61 -6.82 3.85
C MET A 100 11.14 -6.64 4.24
N ARG A 101 10.63 -5.39 4.22
CA ARG A 101 9.21 -5.11 4.48
C ARG A 101 8.28 -5.75 3.44
N SER A 102 8.67 -5.73 2.17
CA SER A 102 7.91 -6.35 1.09
C SER A 102 7.76 -7.87 1.31
N GLN A 103 8.84 -8.56 1.67
CA GLN A 103 8.80 -9.99 1.96
C GLN A 103 7.84 -10.32 3.11
N HIS A 104 7.86 -9.54 4.19
CA HIS A 104 6.94 -9.74 5.31
C HIS A 104 5.47 -9.58 4.90
N HIS A 105 5.13 -8.56 4.12
CA HIS A 105 3.75 -8.38 3.63
C HIS A 105 3.30 -9.50 2.69
N ILE A 106 4.20 -10.05 1.87
CA ILE A 106 3.90 -11.20 1.01
C ILE A 106 3.58 -12.44 1.85
N GLN A 107 4.33 -12.67 2.92
CA GLN A 107 4.10 -13.80 3.83
C GLN A 107 2.75 -13.72 4.55
N GLU A 108 2.37 -12.53 5.05
CA GLU A 108 1.07 -12.32 5.69
C GLU A 108 -0.11 -12.48 4.73
N SER A 109 0.11 -12.19 3.43
CA SER A 109 -0.94 -12.26 2.41
C SER A 109 -1.20 -13.70 1.92
N TYR A 110 -0.22 -14.61 2.04
CA TYR A 110 -0.33 -16.00 1.60
C TYR A 110 -1.54 -16.78 2.18
N PRO A 111 -1.80 -16.78 3.51
CA PRO A 111 -2.94 -17.50 4.07
C PRO A 111 -4.29 -16.93 3.61
N ILE A 112 -4.38 -15.63 3.33
CA ILE A 112 -5.61 -15.01 2.83
C ILE A 112 -5.94 -15.55 1.43
N PHE A 113 -4.93 -15.73 0.58
CA PHE A 113 -5.11 -16.27 -0.76
C PHE A 113 -5.56 -17.74 -0.75
N THR A 114 -5.00 -18.56 0.14
CA THR A 114 -5.42 -19.97 0.30
C THR A 114 -6.84 -20.08 0.86
N HIS A 115 -7.20 -19.26 1.85
CA HIS A 115 -8.57 -19.19 2.37
C HIS A 115 -9.57 -18.74 1.30
N LEU A 116 -9.22 -17.76 0.47
CA LEU A 116 -10.08 -17.28 -0.60
C LEU A 116 -10.40 -18.40 -1.62
N GLY A 117 -9.39 -19.22 -1.99
CA GLY A 117 -9.62 -20.39 -2.85
C GLY A 117 -10.56 -21.42 -2.23
N ASN A 118 -10.44 -21.66 -0.93
CA ASN A 118 -11.32 -22.58 -0.19
C ASN A 118 -12.77 -22.08 -0.10
N VAL A 119 -13.01 -20.75 -0.08
CA VAL A 119 -14.36 -20.16 -0.12
C VAL A 119 -15.09 -20.51 -1.43
N PHE A 120 -14.39 -20.48 -2.57
CA PHE A 120 -15.01 -20.77 -3.88
C PHE A 120 -15.27 -22.25 -4.11
N VAL A 121 -14.48 -23.13 -3.50
CA VAL A 121 -14.56 -24.59 -3.72
C VAL A 121 -15.37 -25.29 -2.63
N ASN A 122 -15.19 -24.95 -1.35
CA ASN A 122 -15.76 -25.74 -0.25
C ASN A 122 -16.08 -24.92 1.03
N VAL A 123 -17.28 -24.34 1.07
CA VAL A 123 -17.79 -23.53 2.20
C VAL A 123 -17.95 -24.33 3.50
N THR A 124 -18.13 -25.66 3.41
CA THR A 124 -18.35 -26.56 4.55
C THR A 124 -17.19 -26.55 5.56
N SER A 125 -15.98 -26.22 5.09
CA SER A 125 -14.78 -26.08 5.94
C SER A 125 -14.80 -24.83 6.85
N LEU A 126 -15.55 -23.79 6.49
CA LEU A 126 -15.61 -22.52 7.24
C LEU A 126 -16.62 -22.54 8.39
N ILE A 127 -17.62 -23.41 8.30
CA ILE A 127 -18.74 -23.52 9.27
C ILE A 127 -18.50 -24.65 10.27
N SER A 128 -17.55 -25.54 9.96
CA SER A 128 -17.22 -26.68 10.80
C SER A 128 -16.24 -26.26 11.90
N CYS A 129 -16.65 -26.38 13.17
CA CYS A 129 -15.74 -26.25 14.32
C CYS A 129 -14.69 -27.38 14.42
N ARG A 130 -14.63 -28.29 13.41
CA ARG A 130 -13.58 -29.29 13.29
C ARG A 130 -12.35 -28.63 12.63
N ALA A 131 -11.58 -27.92 13.44
CA ALA A 131 -10.25 -27.45 13.06
C ALA A 131 -9.29 -28.65 13.04
N GLU A 132 -9.28 -29.41 11.94
CA GLU A 132 -8.10 -30.24 11.67
C GLU A 132 -6.99 -29.31 11.20
N MET A 133 -6.05 -29.11 12.13
CA MET A 133 -4.88 -28.28 11.99
C MET A 133 -4.14 -28.60 10.69
N PHE A 134 -4.00 -27.58 9.85
CA PHE A 134 -2.98 -27.52 8.80
C PHE A 134 -1.59 -27.55 9.44
N GLN A 135 -1.10 -28.76 9.76
CA GLN A 135 0.32 -29.07 9.77
C GLN A 135 0.74 -29.37 8.33
N GLY A 136 1.50 -28.46 7.74
CA GLY A 136 2.13 -28.58 6.42
C GLY A 136 3.03 -27.38 6.18
#